data_AF-A0A9D4MEZ2-F1
#
_entry.id   AF-A0A9D4MEZ2-F1
#
_cell.length_a   1.000
_cell.length_b   1.000
_cell.length_c   1.000
_cell.angle_alpha   90.00
_cell.angle_beta   90.00
_cell.angle_gamma   90.00
#
_symmetry.space_group_name_H-M   'P 1'
#
loop_
_entity.id
_entity.type
_entity.pdbx_description
1 polymer ?
#
loop_
_entity_poly.entity_id
_entity_poly.type
_entity_poly.pdbx_seq_one_letter_code
_entity_poly.pdbx_strand_id
1 'polypeptide(L)'
;MNIQFGTIRDFFDYIPKVESKLRKINGQEKAFPILSGAFFPYSDFENDTWTGYFTTRNWLKRFTREIGLLIRAADVFSVSAFHQYRKPKTVCAEFSKSYKGNMGRRDVDMFQHHDGITGTSLPFVVSDDEERLTNAFRKAREALAFAFSLLLAKGSVRSTTALKHSFDKESPRLLLLLNELKFQVENLKIVVANPVEHAREDVVSVCIAQGHEVVTDEERNIKQYQASEPIHPTHNGLSIVSFSVKLLPYEVRTFTIS
;
A
#
# COMPACT_ATOMS: atom_id res chain seq x y z
N MET A 1 -32.92 -43.22 -1.78
CA MET A 1 -32.01 -42.05 -1.84
C MET A 1 -32.89 -40.82 -2.01
N ASN A 2 -32.73 -39.80 -1.15
CA ASN A 2 -33.48 -38.55 -1.30
C ASN A 2 -32.54 -37.51 -1.92
N ILE A 3 -32.82 -37.07 -3.14
CA ILE A 3 -32.00 -36.13 -3.91
C ILE A 3 -32.84 -34.88 -4.16
N GLN A 4 -32.31 -33.72 -3.79
CA GLN A 4 -32.96 -32.43 -3.98
C GLN A 4 -31.91 -31.36 -4.26
N PHE A 5 -32.32 -30.28 -4.92
CA PHE A 5 -31.49 -29.07 -4.95
C PHE A 5 -31.31 -28.52 -3.53
N GLY A 6 -30.13 -27.96 -3.27
CA GLY A 6 -29.79 -27.35 -2.00
C GLY A 6 -28.63 -26.39 -2.16
N THR A 7 -28.45 -25.56 -1.15
CA THR A 7 -27.35 -24.60 -1.03
C THR A 7 -26.20 -25.19 -0.21
N ILE A 8 -25.04 -24.54 -0.25
CA ILE A 8 -23.93 -24.85 0.67
C ILE A 8 -24.39 -24.74 2.13
N ARG A 9 -25.28 -23.79 2.44
CA ARG A 9 -25.86 -23.66 3.78
C ARG A 9 -26.69 -24.88 4.15
N ASP A 10 -27.57 -25.34 3.28
CA ASP A 10 -28.40 -26.53 3.56
C ASP A 10 -27.55 -27.78 3.85
N PHE A 11 -26.42 -27.93 3.13
CA PHE A 11 -25.45 -28.98 3.40
C PHE A 11 -24.87 -28.86 4.82
N PHE A 12 -24.36 -27.69 5.20
CA PHE A 12 -23.74 -27.49 6.51
C PHE A 12 -24.76 -27.50 7.66
N ASP A 13 -26.00 -27.09 7.44
CA ASP A 13 -27.10 -27.21 8.41
C ASP A 13 -27.49 -28.67 8.68
N TYR A 14 -27.19 -29.57 7.74
CA TYR A 14 -27.41 -31.00 7.91
C TYR A 14 -26.28 -31.71 8.68
N ILE A 15 -25.05 -31.17 8.68
CA ILE A 15 -23.88 -31.78 9.32
C ILE A 15 -24.09 -32.10 10.81
N PRO A 16 -24.70 -31.23 11.65
CA PRO A 16 -24.94 -31.55 13.07
C PRO A 16 -25.81 -32.81 13.27
N LYS A 17 -26.77 -33.06 12.37
CA LYS A 17 -27.61 -34.26 12.43
C LYS A 17 -26.77 -35.51 12.15
N VAL A 18 -25.90 -35.45 11.15
CA VAL A 18 -24.94 -36.51 10.83
C VAL A 18 -23.99 -36.73 12.00
N GLU A 19 -23.46 -35.66 12.58
CA GLU A 19 -22.55 -35.71 13.71
C GLU A 19 -23.17 -36.44 14.92
N SER A 20 -24.41 -36.06 15.30
CA SER A 20 -25.10 -36.71 16.42
C SER A 20 -25.31 -38.22 16.18
N LYS A 21 -25.57 -38.60 14.91
CA LYS A 21 -25.74 -39.98 14.51
C LYS A 21 -24.43 -40.75 14.59
N LEU A 22 -23.32 -40.15 14.12
CA LEU A 22 -21.98 -40.75 14.18
C LEU A 22 -21.51 -40.95 15.63
N ARG A 23 -21.72 -39.96 16.52
CA ARG A 23 -21.37 -40.10 17.94
C ARG A 23 -22.12 -41.27 18.60
N LYS A 24 -23.41 -41.42 18.29
CA LYS A 24 -24.24 -42.53 18.81
C LYS A 24 -23.79 -43.89 18.30
N ILE A 25 -23.38 -44.01 17.03
CA ILE A 25 -22.96 -45.28 16.43
C ILE A 25 -21.56 -45.68 16.91
N ASN A 26 -20.62 -44.74 16.95
CA ASN A 26 -19.22 -45.04 17.22
C ASN A 26 -18.86 -45.00 18.72
N GLY A 27 -19.77 -44.55 19.60
CA GLY A 27 -19.49 -44.39 21.03
C GLY A 27 -18.37 -43.37 21.34
N GLN A 28 -18.06 -42.48 20.38
CA GLN A 28 -16.99 -41.51 20.47
C GLN A 28 -17.52 -40.12 20.83
N GLU A 29 -16.81 -39.38 21.70
CA GLU A 29 -17.13 -37.98 22.02
C GLU A 29 -16.97 -37.04 20.81
N LYS A 30 -16.02 -37.33 19.92
CA LYS A 30 -15.75 -36.56 18.69
C LYS A 30 -16.15 -37.36 17.47
N ALA A 31 -16.98 -36.78 16.62
CA ALA A 31 -17.43 -37.42 15.37
C ALA A 31 -16.62 -37.00 14.13
N PHE A 32 -15.81 -35.94 14.24
CA PHE A 32 -14.91 -35.50 13.17
C PHE A 32 -13.47 -35.34 13.71
N PRO A 33 -12.45 -35.61 12.87
CA PRO A 33 -11.07 -35.39 13.24
C PRO A 33 -10.76 -33.90 13.39
N ILE A 34 -9.82 -33.57 14.27
CA ILE A 34 -9.23 -32.23 14.36
C ILE A 34 -8.01 -32.20 13.47
N LEU A 35 -7.93 -31.21 12.58
CA LEU A 35 -6.82 -31.03 11.64
C LEU A 35 -6.20 -29.64 11.83
N SER A 36 -4.87 -29.57 11.85
CA SER A 36 -4.09 -28.32 11.93
C SER A 36 -2.96 -28.33 10.91
N GLY A 37 -2.67 -27.17 10.32
CA GLY A 37 -1.60 -27.01 9.32
C GLY A 37 -2.07 -26.18 8.13
N ALA A 38 -1.27 -26.20 7.06
CA ALA A 38 -1.59 -25.58 5.78
C ALA A 38 -1.70 -26.64 4.68
N PHE A 39 -2.42 -26.32 3.62
CA PHE A 39 -2.55 -27.16 2.42
C PHE A 39 -1.62 -26.66 1.31
N PHE A 40 -0.32 -26.51 1.64
CA PHE A 40 0.71 -26.12 0.67
C PHE A 40 1.93 -27.05 0.77
N PRO A 41 2.59 -27.34 -0.36
CA PRO A 41 2.18 -26.98 -1.72
C PRO A 41 1.07 -27.89 -2.25
N TYR A 42 0.28 -27.39 -3.21
CA TYR A 42 -0.75 -28.17 -3.89
C TYR A 42 -0.15 -28.96 -5.07
N SER A 43 -0.65 -30.17 -5.32
CA SER A 43 -0.34 -30.98 -6.50
C SER A 43 -1.59 -31.75 -6.89
N ASP A 44 -2.01 -31.66 -8.14
CA ASP A 44 -3.14 -32.39 -8.70
C ASP A 44 -2.72 -33.67 -9.43
N PHE A 45 -1.45 -33.76 -9.83
CA PHE A 45 -0.83 -34.93 -10.44
C PHE A 45 0.56 -35.23 -9.85
N GLU A 46 1.05 -36.46 -10.06
CA GLU A 46 2.38 -36.86 -9.61
C GLU A 46 3.46 -35.94 -10.19
N ASN A 47 4.30 -35.36 -9.30
CA ASN A 47 5.36 -34.41 -9.64
C ASN A 47 4.89 -33.09 -10.29
N ASP A 48 3.59 -32.78 -10.29
CA ASP A 48 3.06 -31.49 -10.73
C ASP A 48 2.71 -30.60 -9.53
N THR A 49 3.75 -30.07 -8.90
CA THR A 49 3.58 -29.20 -7.73
C THR A 49 3.43 -27.75 -8.16
N TRP A 50 2.31 -27.14 -7.80
CA TRP A 50 1.93 -25.79 -8.20
C TRP A 50 2.64 -24.72 -7.35
N THR A 51 3.98 -24.72 -7.33
CA THR A 51 4.77 -23.67 -6.64
C THR A 51 5.16 -22.52 -7.56
N GLY A 52 5.05 -22.68 -8.88
CA GLY A 52 5.45 -21.65 -9.85
C GLY A 52 4.70 -20.33 -9.67
N TYR A 53 3.40 -20.38 -9.36
CA TYR A 53 2.59 -19.17 -9.19
C TYR A 53 3.00 -18.32 -7.97
N PHE A 54 3.82 -18.87 -7.05
CA PHE A 54 4.39 -18.09 -5.95
C PHE A 54 5.27 -16.94 -6.47
N THR A 55 5.90 -17.08 -7.64
CA THR A 55 6.84 -16.10 -8.20
C THR A 55 6.41 -15.50 -9.54
N THR A 56 5.53 -16.15 -10.30
CA THR A 56 5.02 -15.67 -11.59
C THR A 56 4.56 -14.21 -11.51
N ARG A 57 5.07 -13.35 -12.42
CA ARG A 57 4.73 -11.91 -12.47
C ARG A 57 4.98 -11.18 -11.13
N ASN A 58 6.13 -11.45 -10.52
CA ASN A 58 6.62 -10.85 -9.27
C ASN A 58 6.40 -9.34 -9.13
N TRP A 59 6.53 -8.58 -10.23
CA TRP A 59 6.38 -7.14 -10.19
C TRP A 59 4.94 -6.72 -9.82
N LEU A 60 3.91 -7.41 -10.31
CA LEU A 60 2.50 -7.15 -9.96
C LEU A 60 2.23 -7.49 -8.50
N LYS A 61 2.77 -8.62 -8.03
CA LYS A 61 2.72 -9.04 -6.62
C LYS A 61 3.33 -7.99 -5.71
N ARG A 62 4.43 -7.35 -6.12
CA ARG A 62 5.03 -6.23 -5.40
C ARG A 62 4.17 -4.96 -5.52
N PHE A 63 3.71 -4.62 -6.71
CA PHE A 63 2.97 -3.38 -6.96
C PHE A 63 1.67 -3.31 -6.16
N THR A 64 0.92 -4.42 -6.06
CA THR A 64 -0.28 -4.48 -5.21
C THR A 64 0.03 -4.24 -3.72
N ARG A 65 1.21 -4.67 -3.22
CA ARG A 65 1.64 -4.39 -1.85
C ARG A 65 1.98 -2.91 -1.64
N GLU A 66 2.67 -2.29 -2.60
CA GLU A 66 2.95 -0.84 -2.58
C GLU A 66 1.64 -0.03 -2.56
N ILE A 67 0.66 -0.39 -3.40
CA ILE A 67 -0.65 0.25 -3.43
C ILE A 67 -1.38 0.06 -2.10
N GLY A 68 -1.38 -1.16 -1.54
CA GLY A 68 -2.00 -1.44 -0.25
C GLY A 68 -1.45 -0.57 0.89
N LEU A 69 -0.14 -0.36 0.93
CA LEU A 69 0.50 0.55 1.89
C LEU A 69 0.05 2.00 1.69
N LEU A 70 -0.05 2.47 0.44
CA LEU A 70 -0.52 3.82 0.12
C LEU A 70 -2.00 4.01 0.49
N ILE A 71 -2.85 3.03 0.22
CA ILE A 71 -4.27 3.07 0.62
C ILE A 71 -4.37 3.16 2.14
N ARG A 72 -3.62 2.35 2.89
CA ARG A 72 -3.60 2.42 4.36
C ARG A 72 -3.15 3.80 4.86
N ALA A 73 -2.07 4.35 4.29
CA ALA A 73 -1.61 5.68 4.65
C ALA A 73 -2.67 6.75 4.34
N ALA A 74 -3.27 6.69 3.14
CA ALA A 74 -4.33 7.59 2.73
C ALA A 74 -5.52 7.51 3.70
N ASP A 75 -5.95 6.32 4.11
CA ASP A 75 -7.01 6.13 5.10
C ASP A 75 -6.70 6.84 6.42
N VAL A 76 -5.54 6.52 6.99
CA VAL A 76 -5.10 7.03 8.30
C VAL A 76 -5.07 8.56 8.28
N PHE A 77 -4.37 9.16 7.32
CA PHE A 77 -4.20 10.61 7.29
C PHE A 77 -5.47 11.33 6.86
N SER A 78 -6.29 10.71 6.01
CA SER A 78 -7.62 11.22 5.66
C SER A 78 -8.49 11.32 6.92
N VAL A 79 -8.59 10.25 7.70
CA VAL A 79 -9.38 10.24 8.95
C VAL A 79 -8.83 11.25 9.96
N SER A 80 -7.51 11.35 10.13
CA SER A 80 -6.88 12.35 11.00
C SER A 80 -7.21 13.78 10.56
N ALA A 81 -7.06 14.08 9.27
CA ALA A 81 -7.38 15.40 8.71
C ALA A 81 -8.86 15.75 8.89
N PHE A 82 -9.75 14.79 8.62
CA PHE A 82 -11.18 14.96 8.83
C PHE A 82 -11.50 15.25 10.30
N HIS A 83 -10.96 14.45 11.23
CA HIS A 83 -11.22 14.63 12.65
C HIS A 83 -10.79 16.02 13.14
N GLN A 84 -9.60 16.46 12.72
CA GLN A 84 -9.02 17.74 13.12
C GLN A 84 -9.73 18.95 12.48
N TYR A 85 -10.17 18.83 11.23
CA TYR A 85 -10.68 19.95 10.42
C TYR A 85 -12.12 19.78 9.93
N ARG A 86 -12.96 18.96 10.57
CA ARG A 86 -14.40 18.76 10.19
C ARG A 86 -15.32 19.99 10.31
N LYS A 87 -14.87 21.09 10.92
CA LYS A 87 -15.75 22.24 11.22
C LYS A 87 -16.18 23.05 9.98
N PRO A 88 -15.33 23.30 8.97
CA PRO A 88 -15.76 23.91 7.72
C PRO A 88 -16.58 22.92 6.87
N LYS A 89 -17.79 23.32 6.44
CA LYS A 89 -18.65 22.49 5.57
C LYS A 89 -17.97 22.11 4.25
N THR A 90 -17.06 22.93 3.75
CA THR A 90 -16.26 22.71 2.53
C THR A 90 -15.35 21.49 2.67
N VAL A 91 -14.64 21.35 3.79
CA VAL A 91 -13.75 20.21 4.08
C VAL A 91 -14.55 18.91 4.16
N CYS A 92 -15.73 18.91 4.79
CA CYS A 92 -16.60 17.73 4.86
C CYS A 92 -17.12 17.26 3.48
N ALA A 93 -17.44 18.20 2.59
CA ALA A 93 -17.92 17.87 1.24
C ALA A 93 -16.80 17.30 0.36
N GLU A 94 -15.62 17.92 0.37
CA GLU A 94 -14.45 17.43 -0.36
C GLU A 94 -13.93 16.10 0.20
N PHE A 95 -13.90 15.95 1.53
CA PHE A 95 -13.58 14.69 2.17
C PHE A 95 -14.55 13.58 1.75
N SER A 96 -15.85 13.86 1.77
CA SER A 96 -16.85 12.88 1.32
C SER A 96 -16.64 12.49 -0.15
N LYS A 97 -16.24 13.42 -1.01
CA LYS A 97 -15.95 13.12 -2.43
C LYS A 97 -14.67 12.28 -2.58
N SER A 98 -13.61 12.63 -1.86
CA SER A 98 -12.31 11.92 -1.89
C SER A 98 -12.40 10.52 -1.25
N TYR A 99 -13.09 10.40 -0.11
CA TYR A 99 -13.21 9.17 0.67
C TYR A 99 -14.27 8.21 0.11
N LYS A 100 -15.42 8.70 -0.37
CA LYS A 100 -16.46 7.85 -1.00
C LYS A 100 -16.06 7.39 -2.40
N GLY A 101 -15.11 8.07 -3.03
CA GLY A 101 -14.58 7.80 -4.37
C GLY A 101 -13.50 6.72 -4.42
N ASN A 102 -13.55 5.72 -3.54
CA ASN A 102 -12.90 4.42 -3.72
C ASN A 102 -11.42 4.52 -4.16
N MET A 103 -10.52 4.74 -3.19
CA MET A 103 -9.05 4.93 -3.26
C MET A 103 -8.25 3.81 -3.97
N GLY A 104 -8.81 3.17 -5.00
CA GLY A 104 -8.26 2.01 -5.68
C GLY A 104 -8.63 0.67 -5.05
N ARG A 105 -9.42 0.64 -3.97
CA ARG A 105 -9.69 -0.61 -3.22
C ARG A 105 -10.30 -1.70 -4.09
N ARG A 106 -11.37 -1.40 -4.84
CA ARG A 106 -11.99 -2.39 -5.75
C ARG A 106 -11.02 -2.94 -6.80
N ASP A 107 -10.12 -2.09 -7.31
CA ASP A 107 -9.14 -2.49 -8.32
C ASP A 107 -8.10 -3.45 -7.68
N VAL A 108 -7.66 -3.16 -6.46
CA VAL A 108 -6.79 -4.06 -5.67
C VAL A 108 -7.49 -5.37 -5.27
N ASP A 109 -8.76 -5.29 -4.87
CA ASP A 109 -9.58 -6.42 -4.46
C ASP A 109 -9.84 -7.37 -5.63
N MET A 110 -10.13 -6.82 -6.81
CA MET A 110 -10.26 -7.61 -8.05
C MET A 110 -8.95 -8.33 -8.36
N PHE A 111 -7.81 -7.65 -8.21
CA PHE A 111 -6.51 -8.27 -8.42
C PHE A 111 -6.19 -9.39 -7.40
N GLN A 112 -6.84 -9.42 -6.23
CA GLN A 112 -6.71 -10.56 -5.29
C GLN A 112 -7.39 -11.83 -5.80
N HIS A 113 -8.12 -11.78 -6.91
CA HIS A 113 -8.62 -12.97 -7.61
C HIS A 113 -7.48 -13.98 -7.80
N HIS A 114 -7.80 -15.26 -7.67
CA HIS A 114 -6.81 -16.33 -7.66
C HIS A 114 -6.11 -16.56 -9.00
N ASP A 115 -6.49 -15.85 -10.07
CA ASP A 115 -5.71 -15.76 -11.32
C ASP A 115 -4.96 -14.43 -11.50
N GLY A 116 -5.35 -13.39 -10.76
CA GLY A 116 -4.72 -12.08 -10.76
C GLY A 116 -3.42 -12.10 -9.98
N ILE A 117 -3.50 -12.15 -8.64
CA ILE A 117 -2.31 -12.09 -7.76
C ILE A 117 -1.37 -13.28 -7.96
N THR A 118 -1.88 -14.44 -8.36
CA THR A 118 -1.07 -15.63 -8.69
C THR A 118 -0.34 -15.47 -10.02
N GLY A 119 -0.84 -14.62 -10.91
CA GLY A 119 -0.26 -14.34 -12.22
C GLY A 119 -0.56 -15.42 -13.26
N THR A 120 -1.58 -16.26 -13.04
CA THR A 120 -1.98 -17.36 -13.94
C THR A 120 -2.97 -16.92 -15.04
N SER A 121 -3.44 -15.67 -15.00
CA SER A 121 -4.22 -15.04 -16.06
C SER A 121 -3.50 -14.97 -17.42
N LEU A 122 -4.30 -14.99 -18.50
CA LEU A 122 -3.84 -14.77 -19.87
C LEU A 122 -3.19 -13.38 -20.03
N PRO A 123 -2.25 -13.18 -20.99
CA PRO A 123 -1.51 -11.94 -21.13
C PRO A 123 -2.37 -10.66 -21.23
N PHE A 124 -3.51 -10.72 -21.92
CA PHE A 124 -4.41 -9.56 -22.06
C PHE A 124 -5.19 -9.25 -20.77
N VAL A 125 -5.55 -10.27 -19.98
CA VAL A 125 -6.18 -10.09 -18.66
C VAL A 125 -5.17 -9.45 -17.71
N VAL A 126 -3.92 -9.87 -17.78
CA VAL A 126 -2.86 -9.25 -16.99
C VAL A 126 -2.66 -7.78 -17.39
N SER A 127 -2.75 -7.44 -18.67
CA SER A 127 -2.71 -6.04 -19.09
C SER A 127 -3.85 -5.20 -18.49
N ASP A 128 -5.05 -5.77 -18.33
CA ASP A 128 -6.18 -5.12 -17.64
C ASP A 128 -5.89 -4.95 -16.14
N ASP A 129 -5.36 -5.98 -15.48
CA ASP A 129 -4.91 -5.90 -14.07
C ASP A 129 -3.87 -4.78 -13.86
N GLU A 130 -2.93 -4.65 -14.80
CA GLU A 130 -1.91 -3.58 -14.78
C GLU A 130 -2.53 -2.19 -14.82
N GLU A 131 -3.49 -1.97 -15.72
CA GLU A 131 -4.18 -0.70 -15.86
C GLU A 131 -5.00 -0.38 -14.60
N ARG A 132 -5.73 -1.37 -14.08
CA ARG A 132 -6.49 -1.25 -12.83
C ARG A 132 -5.62 -0.88 -11.64
N LEU A 133 -4.51 -1.59 -11.44
CA LEU A 133 -3.59 -1.29 -10.34
C LEU A 133 -2.92 0.08 -10.51
N THR A 134 -2.60 0.48 -11.74
CA THR A 134 -2.05 1.82 -12.01
C THR A 134 -3.07 2.91 -11.66
N ASN A 135 -4.33 2.71 -12.01
CA ASN A 135 -5.42 3.60 -11.62
C ASN A 135 -5.63 3.62 -10.09
N ALA A 136 -5.55 2.46 -9.43
CA ALA A 136 -5.64 2.34 -7.98
C ALA A 136 -4.53 3.13 -7.28
N PHE A 137 -3.30 2.96 -7.75
CA PHE A 137 -2.13 3.69 -7.28
C PHE A 137 -2.32 5.20 -7.39
N ARG A 138 -2.77 5.71 -8.54
CA ARG A 138 -3.05 7.14 -8.76
C ARG A 138 -4.09 7.66 -7.77
N LYS A 139 -5.22 6.95 -7.61
CA LYS A 139 -6.29 7.33 -6.68
C LYS A 139 -5.81 7.36 -5.22
N ALA A 140 -5.04 6.37 -4.79
CA ALA A 140 -4.48 6.32 -3.44
C ALA A 140 -3.54 7.51 -3.18
N ARG A 141 -2.70 7.85 -4.15
CA ARG A 141 -1.82 9.03 -4.09
C ARG A 141 -2.60 10.33 -4.01
N GLU A 142 -3.61 10.52 -4.87
CA GLU A 142 -4.46 11.71 -4.85
C GLU A 142 -5.15 11.92 -3.50
N ALA A 143 -5.67 10.84 -2.90
CA ALA A 143 -6.26 10.88 -1.57
C ALA A 143 -5.24 11.24 -0.48
N LEU A 144 -4.04 10.65 -0.53
CA LEU A 144 -2.97 10.95 0.42
C LEU A 144 -2.48 12.41 0.29
N ALA A 145 -2.29 12.90 -0.94
CA ALA A 145 -1.93 14.29 -1.20
C ALA A 145 -2.99 15.25 -0.67
N PHE A 146 -4.27 14.94 -0.87
CA PHE A 146 -5.36 15.73 -0.33
C PHE A 146 -5.38 15.74 1.20
N ALA A 147 -5.15 14.60 1.85
CA ALA A 147 -5.04 14.54 3.30
C ALA A 147 -3.88 15.39 3.82
N PHE A 148 -2.70 15.30 3.21
CA PHE A 148 -1.54 16.11 3.59
C PHE A 148 -1.73 17.60 3.31
N SER A 149 -2.39 17.99 2.22
CA SER A 149 -2.65 19.41 1.96
C SER A 149 -3.49 20.03 3.07
N LEU A 150 -4.50 19.30 3.58
CA LEU A 150 -5.30 19.73 4.72
C LEU A 150 -4.50 19.77 6.03
N LEU A 151 -3.71 18.73 6.33
CA LEU A 151 -2.91 18.65 7.55
C LEU A 151 -1.86 19.77 7.61
N LEU A 152 -1.12 19.99 6.52
CA LEU A 152 -0.04 20.97 6.44
C LEU A 152 -0.56 22.40 6.34
N ALA A 153 -1.69 22.63 5.67
CA ALA A 153 -2.30 23.95 5.54
C ALA A 153 -3.28 24.28 6.67
N LYS A 154 -3.29 23.49 7.76
CA LYS A 154 -4.13 23.69 8.95
C LYS A 154 -5.62 23.85 8.62
N GLY A 155 -6.12 23.02 7.71
CA GLY A 155 -7.53 22.99 7.28
C GLY A 155 -7.89 23.97 6.15
N SER A 156 -6.93 24.74 5.63
CA SER A 156 -7.12 25.47 4.37
C SER A 156 -6.98 24.51 3.20
N VAL A 157 -8.00 24.40 2.35
CA VAL A 157 -7.91 23.64 1.10
C VAL A 157 -6.92 24.36 0.18
N ARG A 158 -5.72 23.80 0.04
CA ARG A 158 -4.72 24.26 -0.93
C ARG A 158 -4.67 23.31 -2.11
N SER A 159 -4.24 23.84 -3.25
CA SER A 159 -4.01 23.01 -4.44
C SER A 159 -3.06 21.86 -4.11
N THR A 160 -3.50 20.63 -4.41
CA THR A 160 -2.70 19.41 -4.25
C THR A 160 -1.59 19.32 -5.30
N THR A 161 -1.62 20.14 -6.35
CA THR A 161 -0.61 20.18 -7.42
C THR A 161 0.81 20.51 -6.94
N ALA A 162 0.95 21.06 -5.73
CA ALA A 162 2.24 21.33 -5.10
C ALA A 162 2.87 20.10 -4.41
N LEU A 163 2.09 19.05 -4.14
CA LEU A 163 2.58 17.83 -3.49
C LEU A 163 2.95 16.79 -4.56
N LYS A 164 4.23 16.76 -4.93
CA LYS A 164 4.79 15.69 -5.74
C LYS A 164 5.17 14.52 -4.84
N HIS A 165 4.82 13.31 -5.23
CA HIS A 165 5.15 12.12 -4.43
C HIS A 165 6.49 11.56 -4.87
N SER A 166 7.24 11.02 -3.91
CA SER A 166 8.45 10.24 -4.16
C SER A 166 8.24 9.01 -5.05
N PHE A 167 6.99 8.60 -5.23
CA PHE A 167 6.60 7.49 -6.09
C PHE A 167 6.14 7.90 -7.49
N ASP A 168 6.40 9.13 -7.95
CA ASP A 168 6.35 9.44 -9.38
C ASP A 168 7.47 8.69 -10.12
N LYS A 169 7.30 7.37 -10.24
CA LYS A 169 8.13 6.55 -11.11
C LYS A 169 7.72 6.86 -12.56
N GLU A 170 8.71 6.98 -13.44
CA GLU A 170 8.45 6.94 -14.89
C GLU A 170 7.77 5.62 -15.30
N SER A 171 7.95 4.54 -14.51
CA SER A 171 7.23 3.29 -14.67
C SER A 171 7.04 2.52 -13.35
N PRO A 172 5.85 1.97 -13.07
CA PRO A 172 5.61 1.07 -11.93
C PRO A 172 6.50 -0.17 -11.90
N ARG A 173 7.02 -0.57 -13.06
CA ARG A 173 7.87 -1.77 -13.25
C ARG A 173 9.33 -1.54 -12.85
N LEU A 174 9.76 -0.29 -12.64
CA LEU A 174 11.11 0.00 -12.18
C LEU A 174 11.30 -0.49 -10.73
N LEU A 175 12.49 -1.01 -10.46
CA LEU A 175 12.92 -1.29 -9.08
C LEU A 175 12.80 0.02 -8.27
N LEU A 176 12.48 -0.09 -6.97
CA LEU A 176 12.64 1.04 -6.03
C LEU A 176 14.14 1.25 -5.79
N LEU A 177 14.91 1.48 -6.86
CA LEU A 177 16.21 2.10 -6.71
C LEU A 177 15.93 3.60 -6.63
N LEU A 178 15.89 4.07 -5.38
CA LEU A 178 15.84 5.47 -4.98
C LEU A 178 14.55 6.22 -5.36
N ASN A 179 14.05 7.00 -4.40
CA ASN A 179 13.09 8.05 -4.68
C ASN A 179 13.82 9.13 -5.48
N GLU A 180 13.83 9.01 -6.80
CA GLU A 180 14.40 10.01 -7.70
C GLU A 180 13.52 11.26 -7.74
N LEU A 181 13.71 12.14 -6.78
CA LEU A 181 13.10 13.46 -6.82
C LEU A 181 13.98 14.39 -7.66
N LYS A 182 13.94 14.22 -8.99
CA LYS A 182 14.66 15.07 -9.97
C LYS A 182 14.17 16.53 -9.87
N PHE A 183 14.61 17.27 -8.86
CA PHE A 183 14.28 18.67 -8.64
C PHE A 183 15.56 19.48 -8.72
N GLN A 184 15.63 20.35 -9.72
CA GLN A 184 16.52 21.50 -9.70
C GLN A 184 15.80 22.64 -9.00
N VAL A 185 15.76 22.60 -7.67
CA VAL A 185 15.12 23.65 -6.87
C VAL A 185 16.05 23.98 -5.71
N GLU A 186 16.34 25.27 -5.52
CA GLU A 186 17.24 25.78 -4.47
C GLU A 186 16.77 25.49 -3.04
N ASN A 187 15.50 25.11 -2.84
CA ASN A 187 14.93 24.79 -1.53
C ASN A 187 13.84 23.71 -1.67
N LEU A 188 14.20 22.44 -1.48
CA LEU A 188 13.29 21.31 -1.54
C LEU A 188 12.61 21.07 -0.18
N LYS A 189 11.29 21.19 -0.13
CA LYS A 189 10.50 20.77 1.04
C LYS A 189 10.05 19.32 0.90
N ILE A 190 10.34 18.51 1.90
CA ILE A 190 10.00 17.10 1.96
C ILE A 190 9.03 16.89 3.11
N VAL A 191 7.94 16.17 2.85
CA VAL A 191 6.99 15.74 3.87
C VAL A 191 7.22 14.27 4.14
N VAL A 192 7.55 13.92 5.38
CA VAL A 192 7.76 12.54 5.83
C VAL A 192 6.67 12.20 6.84
N ALA A 193 6.06 11.03 6.67
CA ALA A 193 4.91 10.63 7.46
C ALA A 193 5.03 9.17 7.93
N ASN A 194 4.57 8.91 9.15
CA ASN A 194 4.54 7.58 9.74
C ASN A 194 3.11 7.03 9.79
N PRO A 195 2.68 6.14 8.87
CA PRO A 195 1.31 5.65 8.83
C PRO A 195 1.02 4.49 9.81
N VAL A 196 1.94 4.15 10.72
CA VAL A 196 1.79 3.03 11.66
C VAL A 196 1.66 3.50 13.12
N GLU A 197 1.14 2.60 13.94
CA GLU A 197 0.77 2.77 15.35
C GLU A 197 1.93 2.80 16.34
N HIS A 198 3.18 2.68 15.87
CA HIS A 198 4.38 2.72 16.71
C HIS A 198 5.36 3.78 16.21
N ALA A 199 6.18 4.30 17.12
CA ALA A 199 7.26 5.21 16.76
C ALA A 199 8.28 4.49 15.88
N ARG A 200 8.78 5.17 14.86
CA ARG A 200 9.74 4.64 13.90
C ARG A 200 10.86 5.63 13.68
N GLU A 201 12.07 5.12 13.63
CA GLU A 201 13.24 5.85 13.16
C GLU A 201 13.76 5.15 11.92
N ASP A 202 13.93 5.90 10.84
CA ASP A 202 14.37 5.35 9.56
C ASP A 202 15.17 6.39 8.76
N VAL A 203 15.94 5.91 7.79
CA VAL A 203 16.70 6.76 6.90
C VAL A 203 15.85 7.14 5.70
N VAL A 204 15.69 8.44 5.48
CA VAL A 204 15.08 8.98 4.28
C VAL A 204 16.19 9.39 3.32
N SER A 205 16.13 8.86 2.09
CA SER A 205 17.07 9.17 1.02
C SER A 205 16.35 9.87 -0.14
N VAL A 206 16.90 10.99 -0.58
CA VAL A 206 16.37 11.79 -1.69
C VAL A 206 17.49 12.11 -2.66
N CYS A 207 17.25 11.90 -3.95
CA CYS A 207 18.17 12.29 -5.02
C CYS A 207 17.88 13.74 -5.44
N ILE A 208 18.85 14.65 -5.37
CA ILE A 208 18.72 16.09 -5.72
C ILE A 208 19.90 16.55 -6.59
N ALA A 209 19.85 17.74 -7.19
CA ALA A 209 21.00 18.30 -7.90
C ALA A 209 22.17 18.60 -6.94
N GLN A 210 23.42 18.39 -7.38
CA GLN A 210 24.62 18.63 -6.57
C GLN A 210 24.71 20.10 -6.08
N GLY A 211 25.02 20.32 -4.80
CA GLY A 211 25.12 21.66 -4.19
C GLY A 211 25.66 21.68 -2.75
N HIS A 212 25.45 22.79 -2.01
CA HIS A 212 25.70 22.84 -0.56
C HIS A 212 24.47 22.33 0.18
N GLU A 213 24.27 21.02 0.26
CA GLU A 213 23.03 20.50 0.81
C GLU A 213 23.00 20.65 2.33
N VAL A 214 22.09 21.43 2.92
CA VAL A 214 21.84 21.50 4.36
C VAL A 214 20.42 21.00 4.63
N VAL A 215 20.31 19.94 5.44
CA VAL A 215 19.02 19.41 5.87
C VAL A 215 18.58 20.12 7.16
N THR A 216 17.40 20.73 7.15
CA THR A 216 16.79 21.37 8.32
C THR A 216 15.39 20.83 8.60
N ASP A 217 14.98 20.81 9.88
CA ASP A 217 13.60 20.53 10.27
C ASP A 217 12.72 21.80 10.25
N GLU A 218 11.47 21.66 10.68
CA GLU A 218 10.49 22.76 10.74
C GLU A 218 10.92 23.92 11.64
N GLU A 219 11.79 23.66 12.62
CA GLU A 219 12.34 24.65 13.56
C GLU A 219 13.65 25.27 13.04
N ARG A 220 14.09 24.88 11.84
CA ARG A 220 15.38 25.24 11.23
C ARG A 220 16.60 24.68 11.96
N ASN A 221 16.43 23.62 12.76
CA ASN A 221 17.55 22.91 13.34
C ASN A 221 18.23 22.07 12.25
N ILE A 222 19.56 22.19 12.14
CA ILE A 222 20.35 21.39 11.20
C ILE A 222 20.31 19.91 11.62
N LYS A 223 20.05 19.03 10.67
CA LYS A 223 20.13 17.57 10.84
C LYS A 223 21.43 17.05 10.28
N GLN A 224 21.98 16.02 10.92
CA GLN A 224 23.06 15.25 10.32
C GLN A 224 22.53 14.52 9.09
N TYR A 225 23.31 14.56 8.01
CA TYR A 225 23.01 13.91 6.76
C TYR A 225 24.29 13.35 6.14
N GLN A 226 24.11 12.42 5.22
CA GLN A 226 25.16 11.89 4.36
C GLN A 226 24.79 12.19 2.91
N ALA A 227 25.71 12.82 2.17
CA ALA A 227 25.61 12.96 0.72
C ALA A 227 26.47 11.88 0.05
N SER A 228 25.92 11.22 -0.97
CA SER A 228 26.65 10.23 -1.78
C SER A 228 26.30 10.38 -3.25
N GLU A 229 27.24 10.08 -4.14
CA GLU A 229 26.99 10.09 -5.57
C GLU A 229 26.10 8.89 -5.98
N PRO A 230 25.12 9.08 -6.87
CA PRO A 230 24.37 7.99 -7.46
C PRO A 230 25.27 7.05 -8.26
N ILE A 231 25.05 5.74 -8.11
CA ILE A 231 25.84 4.72 -8.82
C ILE A 231 25.49 4.65 -10.32
N HIS A 232 24.27 5.06 -10.69
CA HIS A 232 23.76 4.86 -12.04
C HIS A 232 24.09 6.05 -12.98
N PRO A 233 24.61 5.81 -14.21
CA PRO A 233 25.15 6.87 -15.08
C PRO A 233 24.14 7.95 -15.52
N THR A 234 22.85 7.63 -15.52
CA THR A 234 21.78 8.59 -15.88
C THR A 234 21.57 9.67 -14.83
N HIS A 235 22.25 9.59 -13.69
CA HIS A 235 22.13 10.50 -12.56
C HIS A 235 23.38 11.36 -12.36
N ASN A 236 24.23 11.48 -13.38
CA ASN A 236 25.36 12.42 -13.37
C ASN A 236 24.87 13.85 -13.05
N GLY A 237 25.52 14.51 -12.09
CA GLY A 237 25.13 15.84 -11.60
C GLY A 237 24.08 15.83 -10.48
N LEU A 238 23.71 14.65 -9.96
CA LEU A 238 22.85 14.51 -8.79
C LEU A 238 23.63 14.00 -7.57
N SER A 239 23.13 14.30 -6.37
CA SER A 239 23.55 13.81 -5.06
C SER A 239 22.39 13.05 -4.40
N ILE A 240 22.66 11.91 -3.76
CA ILE A 240 21.73 11.27 -2.85
C ILE A 240 22.00 11.80 -1.44
N VAL A 241 21.04 12.54 -0.89
CA VAL A 241 21.08 13.03 0.49
C VAL A 241 20.24 12.10 1.38
N SER A 242 20.89 11.52 2.37
CA SER A 242 20.31 10.58 3.33
C SER A 242 20.37 11.14 4.75
N PHE A 243 19.27 11.08 5.49
CA PHE A 243 19.20 11.55 6.87
C PHE A 243 18.24 10.71 7.71
N SER A 244 18.54 10.57 9.01
CA SER A 244 17.67 9.84 9.94
C SER A 244 16.46 10.70 10.32
N VAL A 245 15.28 10.08 10.29
CA VAL A 245 14.01 10.69 10.67
C VAL A 245 13.32 9.81 11.69
N LYS A 246 13.11 10.37 12.88
CA LYS A 246 12.30 9.77 13.94
C LYS A 246 10.92 10.39 13.98
N LEU A 247 9.89 9.56 13.87
CA LEU A 247 8.49 9.93 13.91
C LEU A 247 7.74 9.13 14.97
N LEU A 248 6.88 9.81 15.71
CA LEU A 248 5.85 9.22 16.57
C LEU A 248 4.77 8.52 15.72
N PRO A 249 3.91 7.69 16.33
CA PRO A 249 2.78 7.09 15.63
C PRO A 249 1.92 8.15 14.91
N TYR A 250 1.60 7.92 13.64
CA TYR A 250 0.74 8.81 12.83
C TYR A 250 1.25 10.24 12.66
N GLU A 251 2.52 10.49 12.95
CA GLU A 251 3.12 11.81 12.84
C GLU A 251 3.46 12.16 11.39
N VAL A 252 3.33 13.44 11.05
CA VAL A 252 3.77 14.04 9.78
C VAL A 252 4.73 15.17 10.12
N ARG A 253 5.91 15.20 9.50
CA ARG A 253 6.90 16.27 9.63
C ARG A 253 7.41 16.74 8.28
N THR A 254 7.85 17.99 8.25
CA THR A 254 8.47 18.62 7.09
C THR A 254 9.96 18.82 7.32
N PHE A 255 10.74 18.58 6.28
CA PHE A 255 12.17 18.86 6.22
C PHE A 255 12.45 19.76 5.02
N THR A 256 13.49 20.59 5.11
CA THR A 256 13.96 21.42 4.00
C THR A 256 15.38 21.00 3.67
N ILE A 257 15.65 20.76 2.39
CA ILE A 257 17.00 20.62 1.83
C ILE A 257 17.27 21.88 1.01
N SER A 258 18.23 22.67 1.44
CA SER A 258 18.69 23.92 0.81
C SER A 258 20.14 23.81 0.40
#